data_AF-A0A953XJZ8-F1
#
_entry.id   AF-A0A953XJZ8-F1
#
_cell.length_a   1.000
_cell.length_b   1.000
_cell.length_c   1.000
_cell.angle_alpha   90.00
_cell.angle_beta   90.00
_cell.angle_gamma   90.00
#
_symmetry.space_group_name_H-M   'P 1'
#
loop_
_entity.id
_entity.type
_entity.pdbx_description
1 polymer ?
#
loop_
_entity_poly.entity_id
_entity_poly.type
_entity_poly.pdbx_seq_one_letter_code
_entity_poly.pdbx_strand_id
1 'polypeptide(L)'
;IKCADWLIDLGPEGGDAGGRIVAEGPPAEVANIEDSHTGHFLKRYFTANRSPERQRRGSKQSKGGGRSTRKSSAKKKAATKSKSAKKKPRSSTKPTRKKAVAK
;
A
#
# COMPACT_ATOMS: atom_id res chain seq x y z
N ILE A 1 -6.15 21.77 3.81
CA ILE A 1 -5.03 20.81 3.63
C ILE A 1 -5.53 19.38 3.47
N LYS A 2 -6.16 18.73 4.48
CA LYS A 2 -6.57 17.31 4.35
C LYS A 2 -7.55 16.99 3.20
N CYS A 3 -8.33 17.97 2.74
CA CYS A 3 -9.30 17.82 1.66
C CYS A 3 -8.77 18.33 0.31
N ALA A 4 -7.50 18.73 0.22
CA ALA A 4 -6.92 19.17 -1.04
C ALA A 4 -6.71 17.97 -1.97
N ASP A 5 -6.78 18.19 -3.27
CA ASP A 5 -6.45 17.18 -4.27
C ASP A 5 -4.94 16.96 -4.38
N TRP A 6 -4.18 18.06 -4.24
CA TRP A 6 -2.72 18.07 -4.30
C TRP A 6 -2.13 19.00 -3.24
N LEU A 7 -0.98 18.60 -2.69
CA LEU A 7 -0.22 19.34 -1.70
C LEU A 7 1.25 19.43 -2.16
N ILE A 8 1.85 20.59 -1.96
CA ILE A 8 3.29 20.82 -2.12
C ILE A 8 3.78 21.36 -0.78
N ASP A 9 4.71 20.65 -0.15
CA ASP A 9 5.31 21.01 1.13
C ASP A 9 6.69 21.61 0.90
N LEU A 10 6.89 22.81 1.42
CA LEU A 10 8.13 23.56 1.31
C LEU A 10 8.82 23.60 2.67
N GLY A 11 10.11 23.28 2.68
CA GLY A 11 10.85 23.10 3.92
C GLY A 11 12.19 22.43 3.66
N PRO A 12 12.98 22.06 4.67
CA PRO A 12 12.58 21.63 6.02
C PRO A 12 12.35 22.77 7.02
N GLU A 13 12.98 23.91 6.80
CA GLU A 13 12.98 25.07 7.70
C GLU A 13 12.49 26.34 6.99
N GLY A 14 12.37 27.45 7.72
CA GLY A 14 12.07 28.77 7.17
C GLY A 14 13.31 29.60 6.84
N GLY A 15 13.15 30.67 6.03
CA GLY A 15 14.22 31.60 5.69
C GLY A 15 15.28 31.01 4.74
N ASP A 16 16.55 31.33 4.96
CA ASP A 16 17.68 30.93 4.10
C ASP A 16 17.89 29.40 4.04
N ALA A 17 17.44 28.68 5.06
CA ALA A 17 17.48 27.22 5.12
C ALA A 17 16.25 26.54 4.47
N GLY A 18 15.28 27.32 3.99
CA GLY A 18 14.05 26.85 3.37
C GLY A 18 14.09 26.81 1.84
N GLY A 19 12.90 26.76 1.22
CA GLY A 19 12.73 26.91 -0.23
C GLY A 19 12.95 25.65 -1.06
N ARG A 20 13.07 24.48 -0.44
CA ARG A 20 13.10 23.19 -1.14
C ARG A 20 11.74 22.52 -1.09
N ILE A 21 11.45 21.69 -2.09
CA ILE A 21 10.29 20.81 -2.07
C ILE A 21 10.66 19.59 -1.23
N VAL A 22 9.97 19.40 -0.11
CA VAL A 22 10.14 18.26 0.79
C VAL A 22 9.22 17.12 0.40
N ALA A 23 7.99 17.46 0.01
CA ALA A 23 6.97 16.51 -0.40
C ALA A 23 6.04 17.13 -1.44
N GLU A 24 5.56 16.31 -2.37
CA GLU A 24 4.48 16.65 -3.29
C GLU A 24 3.55 15.46 -3.46
N GLY A 25 2.26 15.72 -3.64
CA GLY A 25 1.28 14.67 -3.90
C GLY A 25 -0.04 14.85 -3.17
N PRO A 26 -0.93 13.85 -3.25
CA PRO A 26 -2.17 13.84 -2.49
C PRO A 26 -1.90 13.90 -0.97
N PRO A 27 -2.75 14.55 -0.16
CA PRO A 27 -2.51 14.68 1.28
C PRO A 27 -2.37 13.35 2.03
N ALA A 28 -2.99 12.27 1.54
CA ALA A 28 -2.87 10.93 2.12
C ALA A 28 -1.48 10.32 1.90
N GLU A 29 -0.80 10.68 0.82
CA GLU A 29 0.56 10.23 0.51
C GLU A 29 1.59 11.06 1.28
N VAL A 30 1.44 12.38 1.28
CA VAL A 30 2.30 13.30 2.03
C VAL A 30 2.29 13.00 3.54
N ALA A 31 1.16 12.53 4.08
CA ALA A 31 1.05 12.09 5.47
C ALA A 31 1.99 10.92 5.86
N ASN A 32 2.56 10.20 4.90
CA ASN A 32 3.50 9.11 5.14
C ASN A 32 4.97 9.53 5.00
N ILE A 33 5.25 10.76 4.56
CA ILE A 33 6.60 11.28 4.40
C ILE A 33 7.07 11.83 5.74
N GLU A 34 8.14 11.25 6.29
CA GLU A 34 8.66 11.60 7.63
C GLU A 34 9.38 12.95 7.65
N ASP A 35 10.03 13.32 6.55
CA ASP A 35 10.74 14.59 6.41
C ASP A 35 9.78 15.80 6.30
N SER A 36 8.49 15.56 6.04
CA SER A 36 7.47 16.59 5.93
C SER A 36 6.87 16.92 7.31
N HIS A 37 7.13 18.12 7.80
CA HIS A 37 6.47 18.65 9.00
C HIS A 37 4.95 18.62 8.84
N THR A 38 4.44 19.04 7.68
CA THR A 38 3.02 18.98 7.35
C THR A 38 2.49 17.54 7.37
N GLY A 39 3.24 16.58 6.82
CA GLY A 39 2.94 15.15 6.83
C GLY A 39 2.78 14.59 8.25
N HIS A 40 3.67 14.97 9.17
CA HIS A 40 3.61 14.55 10.57
C HIS A 40 2.27 14.89 11.24
N PHE A 41 1.74 16.09 10.99
CA PHE A 41 0.41 16.49 11.49
C PHE A 41 -0.73 15.78 10.75
N LEU A 42 -0.62 15.64 9.42
CA LEU A 42 -1.64 14.99 8.59
C LEU A 42 -1.83 13.51 8.96
N LYS A 43 -0.75 12.82 9.38
CA LYS A 43 -0.79 11.41 9.76
C LYS A 43 -1.87 11.10 10.79
N ARG A 44 -2.08 11.99 11.77
CA ARG A 44 -3.10 11.81 12.83
C ARG A 44 -4.52 11.77 12.26
N TYR A 45 -4.81 12.58 11.25
CA TYR A 45 -6.14 12.66 10.65
C TYR A 45 -6.47 11.44 9.75
N PHE A 46 -5.47 10.84 9.12
CA PHE A 46 -5.66 9.64 8.28
C PHE A 46 -5.62 8.33 9.08
N THR A 47 -4.93 8.31 10.23
CA THR A 47 -4.87 7.12 11.11
C THR A 47 -6.03 7.06 12.11
N ALA A 48 -6.47 8.20 12.67
CA ALA A 48 -7.54 8.24 13.68
C ALA A 48 -8.93 7.82 13.16
N ASN A 49 -9.16 7.88 11.84
CA ASN A 49 -10.45 7.49 11.24
C ASN A 49 -10.63 5.98 11.04
N ARG A 50 -9.68 5.13 11.45
CA ARG A 50 -9.91 3.69 11.55
C ARG A 50 -10.53 3.35 12.90
N SER A 51 -11.84 3.59 13.05
CA SER A 51 -12.58 3.03 14.17
C SER A 51 -12.44 1.50 14.14
N PRO A 52 -12.05 0.83 15.24
CA PRO A 52 -11.95 -0.63 15.29
C PRO A 52 -13.27 -1.30 14.85
N GLU A 53 -14.39 -0.66 15.16
CA GLU A 53 -15.74 -1.07 14.77
C GLU A 53 -15.91 -1.17 13.24
N ARG A 54 -15.36 -0.24 12.46
CA ARG A 54 -15.46 -0.25 10.98
C ARG A 54 -14.66 -1.39 10.36
N GLN A 55 -13.50 -1.72 10.93
CA GLN A 55 -12.68 -2.85 10.48
C GLN A 55 -13.32 -4.20 10.82
N ARG A 56 -14.03 -4.30 11.96
CA ARG A 56 -14.74 -5.53 12.38
C ARG A 56 -16.01 -5.81 11.57
N ARG A 57 -16.64 -4.77 11.00
CA ARG A 57 -17.82 -4.94 10.12
C ARG A 57 -17.45 -5.48 8.74
N GLY A 58 -16.37 -5.00 8.14
CA GLY A 58 -15.91 -5.47 6.81
C GLY A 58 -15.49 -6.93 6.75
N SER A 59 -15.07 -7.53 7.87
CA SER A 59 -14.64 -8.94 7.93
C SER A 59 -15.77 -9.93 8.26
N LYS A 60 -16.93 -9.47 8.71
CA LYS A 60 -18.06 -10.34 9.09
C LYS A 60 -19.04 -10.65 7.95
N GLN A 61 -18.93 -10.00 6.80
CA GLN A 61 -19.94 -10.08 5.74
C GLN A 61 -19.66 -11.15 4.66
N SER A 62 -18.58 -11.93 4.79
CA SER A 62 -18.21 -12.97 3.80
C SER A 62 -18.44 -14.42 4.25
N LYS A 63 -19.08 -14.66 5.41
CA LYS A 63 -19.46 -16.02 5.83
C LYS A 63 -20.87 -16.08 6.44
N GLY A 64 -21.87 -16.43 5.63
CA GLY A 64 -23.16 -16.91 6.15
C GLY A 64 -24.33 -16.90 5.17
N GLY A 65 -24.73 -18.09 4.69
CA GLY A 65 -26.05 -18.41 4.14
C GLY A 65 -26.08 -18.59 2.62
N GLY A 66 -26.12 -19.77 2.00
CA GLY A 66 -26.70 -21.04 2.43
C GLY A 66 -28.04 -21.27 1.73
N ARG A 67 -28.05 -21.78 0.49
CA ARG A 67 -29.23 -22.44 -0.10
C ARG A 67 -28.88 -23.89 -0.44
N SER A 68 -29.00 -24.74 0.57
CA SER A 68 -29.04 -26.19 0.41
C SER A 68 -30.50 -26.59 0.20
N THR A 69 -30.88 -26.97 -1.01
CA THR A 69 -31.95 -27.94 -1.22
C THR A 69 -31.71 -28.76 -2.49
N ARG A 70 -31.55 -30.07 -2.25
CA ARG A 70 -31.96 -31.22 -3.09
C ARG A 70 -31.00 -31.70 -4.19
N LYS A 71 -30.15 -32.65 -3.75
CA LYS A 71 -29.90 -33.99 -4.32
C LYS A 71 -30.65 -34.34 -5.63
N SER A 72 -29.91 -34.54 -6.71
CA SER A 72 -30.17 -35.50 -7.80
C SER A 72 -28.85 -35.69 -8.59
N SER A 73 -28.11 -36.76 -8.31
CA SER A 73 -28.06 -38.01 -9.10
C SER A 73 -27.50 -37.85 -10.52
N ALA A 74 -26.31 -38.44 -10.69
CA ALA A 74 -25.74 -39.03 -11.91
C ALA A 74 -25.37 -38.10 -13.09
N LYS A 75 -24.09 -38.15 -13.52
CA LYS A 75 -23.62 -39.06 -14.60
C LYS A 75 -22.24 -38.61 -15.15
N LYS A 76 -21.26 -39.48 -14.93
CA LYS A 76 -20.13 -39.89 -15.80
C LYS A 76 -19.22 -38.89 -16.55
N LYS A 77 -17.92 -39.25 -16.46
CA LYS A 77 -16.82 -39.21 -17.47
C LYS A 77 -16.20 -37.83 -17.73
N ALA A 78 -14.91 -37.66 -18.03
CA ALA A 78 -13.70 -38.50 -18.07
C ALA A 78 -12.53 -37.53 -18.34
N ALA A 79 -11.30 -37.96 -18.01
CA ALA A 79 -10.03 -37.57 -18.67
C ALA A 79 -9.62 -36.07 -18.60
N THR A 80 -8.36 -35.62 -18.59
CA THR A 80 -7.01 -36.21 -18.51
C THR A 80 -6.05 -35.04 -18.22
N LYS A 81 -4.91 -35.40 -17.62
CA LYS A 81 -3.70 -34.62 -17.31
C LYS A 81 -3.22 -33.59 -18.36
N SER A 82 -2.72 -32.45 -17.85
CA SER A 82 -1.43 -31.83 -18.23
C SER A 82 -1.12 -30.70 -17.22
N LYS A 83 -0.29 -30.89 -16.18
CA LYS A 83 1.18 -30.75 -16.10
C LYS A 83 1.77 -29.41 -16.59
N SER A 84 2.61 -28.83 -15.71
CA SER A 84 3.67 -27.82 -15.93
C SER A 84 3.23 -26.35 -16.05
N ALA A 85 3.93 -25.35 -15.50
CA ALA A 85 5.14 -25.35 -14.69
C ALA A 85 5.29 -24.00 -13.95
N LYS A 86 5.69 -24.13 -12.70
CA LYS A 86 6.41 -23.22 -11.81
C LYS A 86 7.42 -22.31 -12.51
N LYS A 87 7.31 -20.98 -12.30
CA LYS A 87 8.46 -20.07 -12.35
C LYS A 87 8.46 -19.16 -11.11
N LYS A 88 9.43 -19.40 -10.23
CA LYS A 88 9.84 -18.54 -9.10
C LYS A 88 10.63 -17.32 -9.62
N PRO A 89 10.73 -16.23 -8.83
CA PRO A 89 11.35 -14.97 -9.26
C PRO A 89 12.87 -15.13 -9.38
N ARG A 90 13.47 -14.53 -10.42
CA ARG A 90 14.93 -14.42 -10.53
C ARG A 90 15.38 -13.14 -9.84
N SER A 91 16.01 -13.33 -8.69
CA SER A 91 16.99 -12.42 -8.11
C SER A 91 18.21 -12.29 -9.03
N SER A 92 18.65 -11.07 -9.33
CA SER A 92 20.05 -10.80 -9.66
C SER A 92 20.35 -9.31 -9.45
N THR A 93 20.91 -8.92 -8.31
CA THR A 93 22.35 -8.66 -8.07
C THR A 93 22.69 -7.18 -8.26
N LYS A 94 22.92 -6.51 -7.13
CA LYS A 94 23.50 -5.17 -7.00
C LYS A 94 25.02 -5.28 -7.29
N PRO A 95 25.62 -4.52 -8.22
CA PRO A 95 27.06 -4.38 -8.24
C PRO A 95 27.46 -3.21 -7.34
N THR A 96 28.22 -3.55 -6.30
CA THR A 96 29.05 -2.65 -5.53
C THR A 96 30.17 -2.11 -6.42
N ARG A 97 30.48 -0.81 -6.34
CA ARG A 97 31.87 -0.35 -6.42
C ARG A 97 32.07 0.99 -5.72
N LYS A 98 32.83 0.91 -4.64
CA LYS A 98 33.55 2.01 -3.99
C LYS A 98 34.50 2.67 -5.01
N LYS A 99 34.58 3.99 -4.99
CA LYS A 99 35.74 4.79 -5.43
C LYS A 99 35.97 5.76 -4.25
N ALA A 100 36.88 5.52 -3.32
CA ALA A 100 38.35 5.61 -3.43
C ALA A 100 38.81 7.00 -3.96
N VAL A 101 39.00 7.91 -3.01
CA VAL A 101 40.17 8.77 -2.75
C VAL A 101 41.07 9.16 -3.95
N ALA A 102 41.21 10.47 -4.14
CA ALA A 102 42.38 11.28 -4.54
C ALA A 102 41.79 12.63 -5.02
N LYS A 103 42.18 13.81 -4.53
CA LYS A 103 43.51 14.35 -4.23
C LYS A 103 43.32 15.59 -3.34
#